data_AF-A0A0W0R5U6-F1
#
_entry.id   AF-A0A0W0R5U6-F1
#
_cell.length_a   1.000
_cell.length_b   1.000
_cell.length_c   1.000
_cell.angle_alpha   90.00
_cell.angle_beta   90.00
_cell.angle_gamma   90.00
#
_symmetry.space_group_name_H-M   'P 1'
#
loop_
_entity.id
_entity.type
_entity.pdbx_description
1 polymer ?
#
loop_
_entity_poly.entity_id
_entity_poly.type
_entity_poly.pdbx_seq_one_letter_code
_entity_poly.pdbx_strand_id
1 'polypeptide(L)'
;MKRILAPVILITLGFSASATTMQSAADRIINQVDPATNIGISVVDLTTGETLYQRNSNRSFIPASNMKLFSDAAALMALGPDYHFQTKLTTNAVSLENGNLNGSVFIHLPGDPSLTQDEVKDLLRELSEWGVRNIHGNVVIVSNNRAVDAYAPGWVTKDLKYSYGAPLAPLVLDENRLTVTANPADKPGLPALVELSSPSGITINNQAKTNATGKGCGVGLNMNQDNVLTVSGCVGVGQWSVQQRIAILNPLRYAQEVVRTQLTELGISLNGQVILGNGTGNELLIATHNSKPITELMADTLKPSDNLYADSLFLHAAAKIHGTPLNWQDAQKVVKTFLQQQTGVNLQNAVLTDGSGLSRQDLLTPEQTVGLLKFLHQKFPLSYEYIAALPIAGIDGTLQRRLKLPSQKGLVRAKTGTMTGIIGLSGYLYTANAHTLAFAIFINRTPKTNPNAAGKYRYLVDALCAFFLKQKPQNAIYGGENPHGILSIHQKPTQIQLQRSHRAKWRNIETSIKAALRGQPVTILYRGDYLVLNDNNSDANRVLSALQNLRKKTPFAIALEDRTPPSGSRNQLLWVKANPKGRVWTIKEVV
;
A
#
# COMPACT_ATOMS: atom_id res chain seq x y z
N MET A 1 -22.73 50.83 -80.99
CA MET A 1 -23.56 50.43 -79.83
C MET A 1 -22.64 50.02 -78.68
N LYS A 2 -22.53 50.86 -77.64
CA LYS A 2 -21.66 50.63 -76.47
C LYS A 2 -22.37 49.68 -75.50
N ARG A 3 -21.74 48.56 -75.13
CA ARG A 3 -22.21 47.60 -74.12
C ARG A 3 -21.79 48.10 -72.73
N ILE A 4 -22.76 48.24 -71.83
CA ILE A 4 -22.57 48.58 -70.41
C ILE A 4 -22.43 47.25 -69.65
N LEU A 5 -21.31 47.05 -68.96
CA LEU A 5 -21.08 45.95 -68.01
C LEU A 5 -21.37 46.48 -66.60
N ALA A 6 -22.34 45.88 -65.90
CA ALA A 6 -22.60 46.10 -64.48
C ALA A 6 -21.76 45.10 -63.63
N PRO A 7 -21.19 45.50 -62.48
CA PRO A 7 -20.48 44.56 -61.63
C PRO A 7 -21.46 43.84 -60.70
N VAL A 8 -21.37 42.50 -60.68
CA VAL A 8 -22.02 41.64 -59.67
C VAL A 8 -21.12 41.64 -58.43
N ILE A 9 -21.61 42.20 -57.32
CA ILE A 9 -20.95 42.11 -56.01
C ILE A 9 -21.29 40.74 -55.42
N LEU A 10 -20.28 39.85 -55.37
CA LEU A 10 -20.38 38.55 -54.71
C LEU A 10 -20.13 38.74 -53.20
N ILE A 11 -21.20 38.74 -52.40
CA ILE A 11 -21.08 38.74 -50.93
C ILE A 11 -20.70 37.31 -50.49
N THR A 12 -19.42 37.10 -50.19
CA THR A 12 -18.97 35.89 -49.51
C THR A 12 -19.34 35.96 -48.03
N LEU A 13 -20.42 35.30 -47.64
CA LEU A 13 -20.71 34.96 -46.24
C LEU A 13 -19.63 34.02 -45.72
N GLY A 14 -18.60 34.58 -45.08
CA GLY A 14 -17.60 33.82 -44.35
C GLY A 14 -18.23 33.18 -43.13
N PHE A 15 -18.54 31.87 -43.20
CA PHE A 15 -18.76 31.07 -42.01
C PHE A 15 -17.42 30.93 -41.28
N SER A 16 -17.19 31.79 -40.28
CA SER A 16 -16.13 31.58 -39.29
C SER A 16 -16.53 30.39 -38.42
N ALA A 17 -16.10 29.18 -38.81
CA ALA A 17 -16.11 28.04 -37.90
C ALA A 17 -15.16 28.37 -36.74
N SER A 18 -15.70 28.80 -35.60
CA SER A 18 -14.89 29.01 -34.40
C SER A 18 -14.27 27.68 -33.99
N ALA A 19 -12.97 27.50 -34.25
CA ALA A 19 -12.22 26.38 -33.72
C ALA A 19 -12.40 26.38 -32.20
N THR A 20 -12.94 25.30 -31.63
CA THR A 20 -13.10 25.20 -30.19
C THR A 20 -11.70 25.19 -29.55
N THR A 21 -11.41 26.14 -28.67
CA THR A 21 -10.15 26.16 -27.92
C THR A 21 -10.07 24.97 -26.95
N MET A 22 -8.85 24.57 -26.57
CA MET A 22 -8.61 23.54 -25.55
C MET A 22 -9.42 23.81 -24.27
N GLN A 23 -9.44 25.08 -23.86
CA GLN A 23 -10.18 25.58 -22.71
C GLN A 23 -11.68 25.27 -22.83
N SER A 24 -12.34 25.74 -23.90
CA SER A 24 -13.78 25.54 -24.07
C SER A 24 -14.15 24.06 -24.22
N ALA A 25 -13.29 23.23 -24.81
CA ALA A 25 -13.53 21.80 -24.93
C ALA A 25 -13.47 21.07 -23.58
N ALA A 26 -12.45 21.34 -22.76
CA ALA A 26 -12.36 20.78 -21.41
C ALA A 26 -13.48 21.31 -20.49
N ASP A 27 -13.83 22.59 -20.59
CA ASP A 27 -14.94 23.16 -19.81
C ASP A 27 -16.29 22.52 -20.15
N ARG A 28 -16.52 22.10 -21.41
CA ARG A 28 -17.74 21.32 -21.77
C ARG A 28 -17.83 19.98 -21.04
N ILE A 29 -16.71 19.32 -20.78
CA ILE A 29 -16.68 18.06 -19.99
C ILE A 29 -16.98 18.37 -18.53
N ILE A 30 -16.39 19.44 -17.99
CA ILE A 30 -16.57 19.84 -16.59
C ILE A 30 -18.00 20.30 -16.32
N ASN A 31 -18.62 21.03 -17.24
CA ASN A 31 -19.98 21.56 -17.08
C ASN A 31 -21.08 20.48 -17.10
N GLN A 32 -20.71 19.20 -17.22
CA GLN A 32 -21.63 18.06 -17.03
C GLN A 32 -21.89 17.75 -15.55
N VAL A 33 -21.12 18.33 -14.62
CA VAL A 33 -21.32 18.14 -13.17
C VAL A 33 -21.84 19.41 -12.50
N ASP A 34 -22.29 19.26 -11.25
CA ASP A 34 -22.80 20.36 -10.43
C ASP A 34 -21.80 21.55 -10.43
N PRO A 35 -22.22 22.76 -10.86
CA PRO A 35 -21.39 23.96 -10.88
C PRO A 35 -20.82 24.35 -9.51
N ALA A 36 -21.44 23.93 -8.41
CA ALA A 36 -20.94 24.14 -7.05
C ALA A 36 -19.77 23.21 -6.68
N THR A 37 -19.38 22.28 -7.55
CA THR A 37 -18.23 21.40 -7.33
C THR A 37 -16.93 22.22 -7.40
N ASN A 38 -16.11 22.18 -6.35
CA ASN A 38 -14.82 22.87 -6.37
C ASN A 38 -13.79 22.04 -7.14
N ILE A 39 -13.37 22.54 -8.30
CA ILE A 39 -12.47 21.83 -9.23
C ILE A 39 -11.25 22.71 -9.51
N GLY A 40 -10.05 22.15 -9.29
CA GLY A 40 -8.77 22.74 -9.60
C GLY A 40 -8.02 21.88 -10.60
N ILE A 41 -7.50 22.48 -11.68
CA ILE A 41 -6.79 21.77 -12.75
C ILE A 41 -5.61 22.62 -13.23
N SER A 42 -4.47 21.97 -13.45
CA SER A 42 -3.34 22.50 -14.21
C SER A 42 -2.83 21.41 -15.16
N VAL A 43 -2.60 21.77 -16.43
CA VAL A 43 -2.05 20.89 -17.46
C VAL A 43 -0.98 21.65 -18.23
N VAL A 44 0.24 21.13 -18.24
CA VAL A 44 1.40 21.70 -18.92
C VAL A 44 1.99 20.67 -19.86
N ASP A 45 2.27 21.07 -21.08
CA ASP A 45 3.07 20.32 -22.03
C ASP A 45 4.55 20.45 -21.65
N LEU A 46 5.18 19.34 -21.25
CA LEU A 46 6.58 19.33 -20.87
C LEU A 46 7.51 19.32 -22.09
N THR A 47 7.00 18.97 -23.27
CA THR A 47 7.75 18.99 -24.53
C THR A 47 7.92 20.41 -25.05
N THR A 48 6.86 21.24 -24.99
CA THR A 48 6.90 22.63 -25.46
C THR A 48 7.09 23.66 -24.34
N GLY A 49 6.77 23.29 -23.11
CA GLY A 49 6.69 24.21 -21.97
C GLY A 49 5.37 24.98 -21.87
N GLU A 50 4.44 24.80 -22.81
CA GLU A 50 3.18 25.52 -22.88
C GLU A 50 2.18 25.06 -21.81
N THR A 51 1.46 26.00 -21.22
CA THR A 51 0.30 25.68 -20.37
C THR A 51 -0.93 25.44 -21.25
N LEU A 52 -1.41 24.20 -21.30
CA LEU A 52 -2.52 23.81 -22.18
C LEU A 52 -3.90 24.08 -21.57
N TYR A 53 -4.01 23.98 -20.24
CA TYR A 53 -5.28 24.20 -19.54
C TYR A 53 -5.05 24.56 -18.07
N GLN A 54 -5.80 25.55 -17.60
CA GLN A 54 -5.86 25.90 -16.18
C GLN A 54 -7.29 26.21 -15.75
N ARG A 55 -7.62 25.81 -14.52
CA ARG A 55 -8.85 26.19 -13.83
C ARG A 55 -8.58 26.20 -12.34
N ASN A 56 -8.73 27.34 -11.68
CA ASN A 56 -8.44 27.46 -10.24
C ASN A 56 -7.06 26.88 -9.85
N SER A 57 -6.06 26.98 -10.75
CA SER A 57 -4.76 26.30 -10.62
C SER A 57 -3.94 26.80 -9.44
N ASN A 58 -4.17 28.03 -9.00
CA ASN A 58 -3.52 28.68 -7.87
C ASN A 58 -4.34 28.60 -6.56
N ARG A 59 -5.51 27.96 -6.56
CA ARG A 59 -6.33 27.78 -5.35
C ARG A 59 -5.89 26.53 -4.59
N SER A 60 -5.93 26.59 -3.26
CA SER A 60 -5.59 25.46 -2.40
C SER A 60 -6.72 24.44 -2.30
N PHE A 61 -6.35 23.16 -2.35
CA PHE A 61 -7.21 22.00 -2.18
C PHE A 61 -6.59 21.05 -1.16
N ILE A 62 -7.45 20.31 -0.46
CA ILE A 62 -6.99 19.11 0.26
C ILE A 62 -6.63 18.06 -0.80
N PRO A 63 -5.36 17.65 -0.93
CA PRO A 63 -4.87 16.87 -2.06
C PRO A 63 -5.15 15.36 -1.94
N ALA A 64 -5.56 14.91 -0.75
CA ALA A 64 -5.51 13.51 -0.34
C ALA A 64 -4.12 12.91 -0.64
N SER A 65 -4.04 11.63 -1.03
CA SER A 65 -2.77 10.95 -1.33
C SER A 65 -1.96 11.47 -2.52
N ASN A 66 -2.30 12.62 -3.12
CA ASN A 66 -1.35 13.36 -3.95
C ASN A 66 -0.26 14.03 -3.11
N MET A 67 -0.46 14.19 -1.79
CA MET A 67 0.60 14.61 -0.86
C MET A 67 1.83 13.70 -0.95
N LYS A 68 1.61 12.39 -1.20
CA LYS A 68 2.68 11.41 -1.36
C LYS A 68 3.66 11.74 -2.49
N LEU A 69 3.23 12.55 -3.47
CA LEU A 69 4.15 13.05 -4.49
C LEU A 69 5.24 13.93 -3.86
N PHE A 70 4.86 14.77 -2.90
CA PHE A 70 5.81 15.67 -2.23
C PHE A 70 6.67 14.94 -1.21
N SER A 71 6.09 14.02 -0.41
CA SER A 71 6.87 13.22 0.55
C SER A 71 7.91 12.35 -0.13
N ASP A 72 7.54 11.65 -1.19
CA ASP A 72 8.45 10.73 -1.87
C ASP A 72 9.50 11.49 -2.68
N ALA A 73 9.16 12.66 -3.23
CA ALA A 73 10.15 13.54 -3.86
C ALA A 73 11.16 14.06 -2.82
N ALA A 74 10.71 14.45 -1.63
CA ALA A 74 11.60 14.88 -0.55
C ALA A 74 12.54 13.75 -0.11
N ALA A 75 11.99 12.54 0.08
CA ALA A 75 12.77 11.36 0.43
C ALA A 75 13.81 11.03 -0.64
N LEU A 76 13.40 10.95 -1.91
CA LEU A 76 14.30 10.65 -3.03
C LEU A 76 15.45 11.66 -3.12
N MET A 77 15.16 12.96 -3.02
CA MET A 77 16.17 14.02 -3.14
C MET A 77 17.07 14.12 -1.92
N ALA A 78 16.56 13.88 -0.70
CA ALA A 78 17.35 14.00 0.53
C ALA A 78 18.20 12.75 0.81
N LEU A 79 17.72 11.56 0.43
CA LEU A 79 18.36 10.28 0.75
C LEU A 79 19.17 9.72 -0.43
N GLY A 80 18.70 9.95 -1.66
CA GLY A 80 19.23 9.33 -2.88
C GLY A 80 18.53 8.01 -3.24
N PRO A 81 18.60 7.59 -4.52
CA PRO A 81 17.86 6.42 -5.02
C PRO A 81 18.30 5.10 -4.38
N ASP A 82 19.60 4.92 -4.17
CA ASP A 82 20.19 3.69 -3.64
C ASP A 82 20.26 3.66 -2.10
N TYR A 83 19.60 4.61 -1.42
CA TYR A 83 19.60 4.63 0.04
C TYR A 83 18.81 3.45 0.60
N HIS A 84 19.35 2.81 1.63
CA HIS A 84 18.70 1.78 2.41
C HIS A 84 18.56 2.23 3.86
N PHE A 85 17.40 1.99 4.47
CA PHE A 85 17.30 2.03 5.92
C PHE A 85 18.18 0.93 6.50
N GLN A 86 18.86 1.25 7.61
CA GLN A 86 19.75 0.31 8.29
C GLN A 86 19.20 0.02 9.69
N THR A 87 18.58 -1.14 9.84
CA THR A 87 18.22 -1.67 11.15
C THR A 87 19.44 -2.37 11.73
N LYS A 88 19.89 -1.97 12.93
CA LYS A 88 21.15 -2.46 13.52
C LYS A 88 20.91 -3.20 14.82
N LEU A 89 21.66 -4.28 15.02
CA LEU A 89 21.77 -4.95 16.31
C LEU A 89 23.12 -4.62 16.92
N THR A 90 23.12 -4.08 18.12
CA THR A 90 24.35 -3.74 18.83
C THR A 90 24.32 -4.26 20.26
N THR A 91 25.45 -4.26 20.95
CA THR A 91 25.52 -4.61 22.38
C THR A 91 26.50 -3.71 23.12
N ASN A 92 26.23 -3.46 24.40
CA ASN A 92 27.20 -2.86 25.31
C ASN A 92 27.90 -3.90 26.21
N ALA A 93 27.71 -5.20 25.92
CA ALA A 93 28.34 -6.25 26.69
C ALA A 93 29.86 -6.17 26.61
N VAL A 94 30.51 -6.32 27.76
CA VAL A 94 31.97 -6.28 27.88
C VAL A 94 32.60 -7.66 27.67
N SER A 95 31.83 -8.74 27.86
CA SER A 95 32.28 -10.11 27.63
C SER A 95 31.13 -11.03 27.20
N LEU A 96 31.50 -12.12 26.50
CA LEU A 96 30.66 -13.27 26.21
C LEU A 96 31.37 -14.51 26.75
N GLU A 97 30.86 -15.08 27.85
CA GLU A 97 31.50 -16.19 28.56
C GLU A 97 30.55 -17.39 28.64
N ASN A 98 30.96 -18.52 28.07
CA ASN A 98 30.16 -19.76 28.03
C ASN A 98 28.73 -19.53 27.51
N GLY A 99 28.57 -18.64 26.53
CA GLY A 99 27.29 -18.24 25.95
C GLY A 99 26.47 -17.22 26.76
N ASN A 100 27.01 -16.69 27.86
CA ASN A 100 26.36 -15.64 28.64
C ASN A 100 26.86 -14.26 28.19
N LEU A 101 25.95 -13.45 27.66
CA LEU A 101 26.21 -12.07 27.27
C LEU A 101 25.96 -11.16 28.48
N ASN A 102 27.05 -10.66 29.08
CA ASN A 102 27.03 -9.79 30.25
C ASN A 102 26.80 -8.33 29.85
N GLY A 103 25.57 -8.03 29.44
CA GLY A 103 25.16 -6.71 29.00
C GLY A 103 23.78 -6.73 28.36
N SER A 104 23.41 -5.60 27.76
CA SER A 104 22.17 -5.45 26.99
C SER A 104 22.44 -5.54 25.50
N VAL A 105 21.41 -5.94 24.76
CA VAL A 105 21.37 -5.89 23.29
C VAL A 105 20.44 -4.76 22.87
N PHE A 106 20.76 -4.06 21.79
CA PHE A 106 20.02 -2.91 21.31
C PHE A 106 19.60 -3.15 19.86
N ILE A 107 18.31 -2.95 19.58
CA ILE A 107 17.75 -3.01 18.24
C ILE A 107 17.47 -1.57 17.81
N HIS A 108 18.32 -1.03 16.93
CA HIS A 108 18.20 0.32 16.41
C HIS A 108 17.27 0.32 15.19
N LEU A 109 16.11 0.95 15.35
CA LEU A 109 15.03 1.06 14.37
C LEU A 109 15.01 2.47 13.79
N PRO A 110 15.52 2.68 12.56
CA PRO A 110 15.59 4.01 11.96
C PRO A 110 14.23 4.54 11.50
N GLY A 111 13.17 3.70 11.53
CA GLY A 111 11.84 4.02 11.03
C GLY A 111 11.46 3.31 9.73
N ASP A 112 12.23 2.30 9.28
CA ASP A 112 11.95 1.52 8.07
C ASP A 112 10.49 1.00 8.04
N PRO A 113 9.67 1.44 7.07
CA PRO A 113 8.27 1.01 7.00
C PRO A 113 8.11 -0.41 6.44
N SER A 114 9.17 -0.99 5.87
CA SER A 114 9.16 -2.33 5.29
C SER A 114 9.62 -3.44 6.25
N LEU A 115 10.13 -3.06 7.43
CA LEU A 115 10.65 -4.01 8.41
C LEU A 115 9.60 -5.02 8.86
N THR A 116 9.94 -6.29 8.72
CA THR A 116 9.10 -7.44 9.10
C THR A 116 9.62 -8.16 10.32
N GLN A 117 8.76 -8.93 10.98
CA GLN A 117 9.18 -9.79 12.08
C GLN A 117 10.24 -10.83 11.64
N ASP A 118 10.20 -11.32 10.40
CA ASP A 118 11.17 -12.31 9.93
C ASP A 118 12.58 -11.71 9.81
N GLU A 119 12.68 -10.47 9.34
CA GLU A 119 13.96 -9.74 9.28
C GLU A 119 14.48 -9.41 10.68
N VAL A 120 13.59 -9.12 11.65
CA VAL A 120 13.98 -8.99 13.07
C VAL A 120 14.48 -10.33 13.61
N LYS A 121 13.83 -11.44 13.28
CA LYS A 121 14.26 -12.79 13.71
C LYS A 121 15.62 -13.14 13.16
N ASP A 122 15.88 -12.85 11.89
CA ASP A 122 17.17 -13.10 11.25
C ASP A 122 18.26 -12.22 11.86
N LEU A 123 17.95 -10.96 12.17
CA LEU A 123 18.87 -10.10 12.92
C LEU A 123 19.19 -10.67 14.32
N LEU A 124 18.20 -11.18 15.05
CA LEU A 124 18.39 -11.81 16.36
C LEU A 124 19.12 -13.15 16.28
N ARG A 125 19.02 -13.87 15.14
CA ARG A 125 19.72 -15.14 14.92
C ARG A 125 21.24 -14.98 14.99
N GLU A 126 21.76 -13.82 14.57
CA GLU A 126 23.19 -13.47 14.64
C GLU A 126 23.74 -13.57 16.07
N LEU A 127 22.91 -13.35 17.11
CA LEU A 127 23.30 -13.59 18.50
C LEU A 127 23.65 -15.06 18.74
N SER A 128 22.83 -15.98 18.20
CA SER A 128 23.09 -17.42 18.31
C SER A 128 24.35 -17.82 17.55
N GLU A 129 24.61 -17.20 16.39
CA GLU A 129 25.82 -17.43 15.59
C GLU A 129 27.08 -16.94 16.28
N TRP A 130 26.97 -15.84 17.04
CA TRP A 130 28.01 -15.38 17.97
C TRP A 130 28.16 -16.26 19.23
N GLY A 131 27.32 -17.28 19.40
CA GLY A 131 27.36 -18.21 20.52
C GLY A 131 26.58 -17.75 21.75
N VAL A 132 25.78 -16.68 21.67
CA VAL A 132 24.93 -16.20 22.76
C VAL A 132 23.81 -17.21 23.03
N ARG A 133 23.65 -17.58 24.30
CA ARG A 133 22.61 -18.46 24.84
C ARG A 133 21.77 -17.77 25.91
N ASN A 134 22.37 -16.85 26.67
CA ASN A 134 21.68 -16.08 27.69
C ASN A 134 22.07 -14.60 27.59
N ILE A 135 21.08 -13.71 27.68
CA ILE A 135 21.28 -12.25 27.77
C ILE A 135 20.95 -11.84 29.21
N HIS A 136 21.96 -11.40 29.96
CA HIS A 136 21.78 -11.02 31.37
C HIS A 136 21.15 -9.62 31.54
N GLY A 137 21.33 -8.73 30.56
CA GLY A 137 20.71 -7.40 30.55
C GLY A 137 19.35 -7.40 29.84
N ASN A 138 18.99 -6.23 29.32
CA ASN A 138 17.75 -6.01 28.57
C ASN A 138 17.96 -6.20 27.07
N VAL A 139 16.85 -6.34 26.34
CA VAL A 139 16.83 -5.98 24.92
C VAL A 139 16.18 -4.59 24.80
N VAL A 140 16.94 -3.63 24.30
CA VAL A 140 16.52 -2.22 24.21
C VAL A 140 16.15 -1.90 22.78
N ILE A 141 14.89 -1.57 22.53
CA ILE A 141 14.44 -1.01 21.27
C ILE A 141 14.81 0.47 21.25
N VAL A 142 15.67 0.87 20.32
CA VAL A 142 16.08 2.26 20.10
C VAL A 142 15.42 2.74 18.82
N SER A 143 14.39 3.58 18.91
CA SER A 143 13.63 4.02 17.73
C SER A 143 13.75 5.52 17.47
N ASN A 144 13.92 5.89 16.20
CA ASN A 144 13.86 7.29 15.76
C ASN A 144 12.48 7.93 15.99
N ASN A 145 11.42 7.12 16.01
CA ASN A 145 10.05 7.58 16.18
C ASN A 145 9.61 7.56 17.66
N ARG A 146 10.52 7.28 18.61
CA ARG A 146 10.22 7.10 20.05
C ARG A 146 9.65 8.32 20.77
N ALA A 147 9.72 9.51 20.17
CA ALA A 147 9.19 10.77 20.70
C ALA A 147 8.22 11.47 19.72
N VAL A 148 7.77 10.76 18.69
CA VAL A 148 6.84 11.26 17.69
C VAL A 148 5.42 10.83 18.06
N ASP A 149 4.44 11.73 17.91
CA ASP A 149 3.03 11.36 18.06
C ASP A 149 2.67 10.29 17.00
N ALA A 150 1.99 9.22 17.42
CA ALA A 150 1.69 8.08 16.55
C ALA A 150 0.84 8.42 15.31
N TYR A 151 0.13 9.54 15.34
CA TYR A 151 -0.73 10.04 14.28
C TYR A 151 -0.43 11.51 14.01
N ALA A 152 -0.37 11.90 12.74
CA ALA A 152 -0.19 13.28 12.37
C ALA A 152 -1.44 14.14 12.69
N PRO A 153 -1.28 15.46 12.90
CA PRO A 153 -2.40 16.36 13.12
C PRO A 153 -3.43 16.34 11.99
N GLY A 154 -4.72 16.42 12.32
CA GLY A 154 -5.82 16.49 11.36
C GLY A 154 -6.34 15.14 10.83
N TRP A 155 -5.81 14.02 11.31
CA TRP A 155 -6.37 12.69 11.07
C TRP A 155 -7.73 12.51 11.77
N VAL A 156 -8.62 11.73 11.15
CA VAL A 156 -9.96 11.49 11.70
C VAL A 156 -9.95 10.23 12.57
N THR A 157 -10.35 10.35 13.83
CA THR A 157 -10.29 9.26 14.84
C THR A 157 -11.00 7.97 14.42
N LYS A 158 -12.11 8.07 13.67
CA LYS A 158 -12.87 6.90 13.20
C LYS A 158 -12.08 6.01 12.22
N ASP A 159 -11.04 6.57 11.60
CA ASP A 159 -10.26 5.90 10.57
C ASP A 159 -9.09 5.08 11.16
N LEU A 160 -8.68 5.37 12.41
CA LEU A 160 -7.49 4.80 13.07
C LEU A 160 -7.58 3.28 13.30
N LYS A 161 -8.78 2.71 13.32
CA LYS A 161 -8.98 1.25 13.46
C LYS A 161 -8.69 0.46 12.19
N TYR A 162 -8.71 1.12 11.02
CA TYR A 162 -8.48 0.45 9.75
C TYR A 162 -6.99 0.40 9.43
N SER A 163 -6.56 -0.56 8.60
CA SER A 163 -5.14 -0.72 8.26
C SER A 163 -4.48 0.54 7.70
N TYR A 164 -5.21 1.35 6.93
CA TYR A 164 -4.67 2.59 6.35
C TYR A 164 -4.49 3.71 7.39
N GLY A 165 -5.04 3.56 8.59
CA GLY A 165 -4.85 4.45 9.73
C GLY A 165 -3.97 3.83 10.82
N ALA A 166 -3.11 2.85 10.47
CA ALA A 166 -2.20 2.24 11.44
C ALA A 166 -1.21 3.28 12.02
N PRO A 167 -0.89 3.21 13.33
CA PRO A 167 0.03 4.14 13.97
C PRO A 167 1.46 3.98 13.44
N LEU A 168 2.21 5.07 13.36
CA LEU A 168 3.62 5.05 12.94
C LEU A 168 4.61 4.91 14.12
N ALA A 169 4.21 5.36 15.30
CA ALA A 169 5.08 5.47 16.47
C ALA A 169 4.64 4.51 17.61
N PRO A 170 5.57 4.14 18.53
CA PRO A 170 6.98 4.56 18.57
C PRO A 170 7.88 3.80 17.59
N LEU A 171 7.39 2.78 16.89
CA LEU A 171 8.15 2.00 15.91
C LEU A 171 7.21 1.42 14.84
N VAL A 172 7.78 0.92 13.75
CA VAL A 172 7.06 0.16 12.72
C VAL A 172 7.59 -1.26 12.65
N LEU A 173 6.68 -2.24 12.70
CA LEU A 173 6.94 -3.66 12.46
C LEU A 173 5.74 -4.28 11.76
N ASP A 174 5.96 -5.00 10.65
CA ASP A 174 4.89 -5.57 9.81
C ASP A 174 3.84 -4.52 9.36
N GLU A 175 4.32 -3.30 9.10
CA GLU A 175 3.52 -2.11 8.82
C GLU A 175 2.49 -1.78 9.92
N ASN A 176 2.73 -2.23 11.17
CA ASN A 176 1.82 -2.10 12.32
C ASN A 176 0.40 -2.55 12.01
N ARG A 177 0.27 -3.61 11.22
CA ARG A 177 -1.00 -4.14 10.75
C ARG A 177 -0.99 -5.65 10.85
N LEU A 178 -2.15 -6.21 11.15
CA LEU A 178 -2.34 -7.66 11.14
C LEU A 178 -3.52 -8.04 10.25
N THR A 179 -3.44 -9.23 9.66
CA THR A 179 -4.54 -9.80 8.89
C THR A 179 -5.36 -10.75 9.77
N VAL A 180 -6.64 -10.46 9.92
CA VAL A 180 -7.61 -11.33 10.61
C VAL A 180 -8.39 -12.11 9.56
N THR A 181 -8.46 -13.42 9.74
CA THR A 181 -9.26 -14.31 8.89
C THR A 181 -10.31 -15.02 9.73
N ALA A 182 -11.59 -14.77 9.44
CA ALA A 182 -12.73 -15.46 10.05
C ALA A 182 -13.28 -16.50 9.07
N ASN A 183 -13.08 -17.79 9.38
CA ASN A 183 -13.60 -18.93 8.64
C ASN A 183 -14.91 -19.43 9.28
N PRO A 184 -15.89 -19.91 8.49
CA PRO A 184 -17.05 -20.59 9.04
C PRO A 184 -16.68 -21.99 9.56
N ALA A 185 -17.35 -22.43 10.61
CA ALA A 185 -17.38 -23.83 11.00
C ALA A 185 -18.20 -24.67 10.00
N ASP A 186 -18.18 -26.00 10.17
CA ASP A 186 -18.96 -26.94 9.36
C ASP A 186 -20.45 -26.97 9.71
N LYS A 187 -20.86 -26.45 10.88
CA LYS A 187 -22.24 -26.45 11.35
C LYS A 187 -22.71 -25.08 11.87
N PRO A 188 -24.01 -24.73 11.70
CA PRO A 188 -24.60 -23.54 12.31
C PRO A 188 -24.55 -23.59 13.84
N GLY A 189 -24.49 -22.42 14.48
CA GLY A 189 -24.47 -22.26 15.94
C GLY A 189 -23.09 -22.38 16.58
N LEU A 190 -22.12 -22.97 15.88
CA LEU A 190 -20.72 -23.04 16.34
C LEU A 190 -20.01 -21.69 16.21
N PRO A 191 -18.98 -21.40 17.03
CA PRO A 191 -18.14 -20.22 16.85
C PRO A 191 -17.51 -20.17 15.45
N ALA A 192 -17.29 -18.97 14.91
CA ALA A 192 -16.43 -18.79 13.74
C ALA A 192 -14.98 -19.10 14.12
N LEU A 193 -14.19 -19.59 13.18
CA LEU A 193 -12.77 -19.91 13.40
C LEU A 193 -11.92 -18.71 13.00
N VAL A 194 -11.36 -18.03 13.99
CA VAL A 194 -10.57 -16.79 13.80
C VAL A 194 -9.08 -17.12 13.85
N GLU A 195 -8.35 -16.71 12.80
CA GLU A 195 -6.91 -16.88 12.66
C GLU A 195 -6.24 -15.53 12.36
N LEU A 196 -5.02 -15.33 12.87
CA LEU A 196 -4.21 -14.12 12.67
C LEU A 196 -2.98 -14.45 11.83
N SER A 197 -2.49 -13.49 11.05
CA SER A 197 -1.21 -13.64 10.33
C SER A 197 0.00 -13.73 11.25
N SER A 198 -0.04 -13.04 12.40
CA SER A 198 0.93 -13.19 13.50
C SER A 198 0.19 -13.07 14.83
N PRO A 199 0.20 -14.12 15.69
CA PRO A 199 -0.52 -14.10 16.96
C PRO A 199 0.26 -13.43 18.11
N SER A 200 1.57 -13.21 17.95
CA SER A 200 2.43 -12.71 19.02
C SER A 200 1.93 -11.36 19.54
N GLY A 201 1.70 -11.27 20.86
CA GLY A 201 1.24 -10.04 21.52
C GLY A 201 -0.18 -9.59 21.19
N ILE A 202 -1.01 -10.43 20.53
CA ILE A 202 -2.43 -10.17 20.26
C ILE A 202 -3.30 -11.19 20.99
N THR A 203 -4.24 -10.72 21.80
CA THR A 203 -5.24 -11.58 22.46
C THR A 203 -6.55 -11.58 21.69
N ILE A 204 -7.10 -12.75 21.35
CA ILE A 204 -8.36 -12.85 20.61
C ILE A 204 -9.52 -13.06 21.57
N ASN A 205 -10.50 -12.15 21.55
CA ASN A 205 -11.83 -12.33 22.11
C ASN A 205 -12.83 -12.64 20.99
N ASN A 206 -13.03 -13.93 20.72
CA ASN A 206 -13.88 -14.38 19.61
C ASN A 206 -15.35 -14.52 20.05
N GLN A 207 -16.19 -13.64 19.53
CA GLN A 207 -17.65 -13.60 19.74
C GLN A 207 -18.43 -13.90 18.44
N ALA A 208 -17.73 -14.13 17.33
CA ALA A 208 -18.35 -14.38 16.04
C ALA A 208 -18.88 -15.82 15.95
N LYS A 209 -20.01 -15.99 15.25
CA LYS A 209 -20.68 -17.29 15.09
C LYS A 209 -20.83 -17.71 13.64
N THR A 210 -21.03 -19.00 13.44
CA THR A 210 -21.35 -19.59 12.14
C THR A 210 -22.87 -19.71 12.00
N ASN A 211 -23.45 -19.09 10.99
CA ASN A 211 -24.87 -19.19 10.64
C ASN A 211 -25.09 -20.18 9.49
N ALA A 212 -26.33 -20.64 9.32
CA ALA A 212 -26.70 -21.55 8.23
C ALA A 212 -26.46 -20.96 6.84
N THR A 213 -26.60 -19.63 6.70
CA THR A 213 -26.32 -18.92 5.45
C THR A 213 -25.49 -17.67 5.73
N GLY A 214 -24.74 -17.20 4.73
CA GLY A 214 -23.97 -15.95 4.83
C GLY A 214 -24.79 -14.69 4.53
N LYS A 215 -26.08 -14.83 4.20
CA LYS A 215 -26.93 -13.69 3.82
C LYS A 215 -27.13 -12.78 5.05
N GLY A 216 -26.76 -11.51 4.92
CA GLY A 216 -26.84 -10.54 6.02
C GLY A 216 -25.76 -10.70 7.09
N CYS A 217 -24.81 -11.64 6.92
CA CYS A 217 -23.69 -11.77 7.83
C CYS A 217 -22.60 -10.72 7.53
N GLY A 218 -22.02 -10.20 8.61
CA GLY A 218 -20.84 -9.34 8.58
C GLY A 218 -19.98 -9.63 9.80
N VAL A 219 -18.66 -9.48 9.64
CA VAL A 219 -17.70 -9.64 10.73
C VAL A 219 -17.24 -8.26 11.17
N GLY A 220 -17.41 -7.96 12.45
CA GLY A 220 -16.88 -6.76 13.10
C GLY A 220 -15.52 -7.06 13.72
N LEU A 221 -14.55 -6.18 13.50
CA LEU A 221 -13.22 -6.25 14.09
C LEU A 221 -12.94 -4.99 14.89
N ASN A 222 -12.58 -5.15 16.16
CA ASN A 222 -12.23 -4.05 17.05
C ASN A 222 -11.00 -4.39 17.88
N MET A 223 -9.91 -3.64 17.68
CA MET A 223 -8.70 -3.71 18.48
C MET A 223 -8.74 -2.66 19.58
N ASN A 224 -8.31 -2.99 20.80
CA ASN A 224 -8.11 -2.01 21.88
C ASN A 224 -6.61 -1.70 22.11
N GLN A 225 -6.30 -0.82 23.06
CA GLN A 225 -4.92 -0.38 23.37
C GLN A 225 -4.04 -1.45 24.04
N ASP A 226 -4.65 -2.51 24.57
CA ASP A 226 -3.95 -3.67 25.14
C ASP A 226 -3.69 -4.76 24.08
N ASN A 227 -3.99 -4.45 22.81
CA ASN A 227 -3.99 -5.38 21.69
C ASN A 227 -4.93 -6.59 21.87
N VAL A 228 -6.07 -6.39 22.55
CA VAL A 228 -7.18 -7.35 22.58
C VAL A 228 -8.08 -7.13 21.37
N LEU A 229 -8.09 -8.10 20.46
CA LEU A 229 -8.94 -8.13 19.28
C LEU A 229 -10.29 -8.78 19.61
N THR A 230 -11.36 -7.99 19.59
CA THR A 230 -12.73 -8.52 19.62
C THR A 230 -13.23 -8.76 18.20
N VAL A 231 -13.65 -10.00 17.92
CA VAL A 231 -14.25 -10.40 16.63
C VAL A 231 -15.72 -10.73 16.86
N SER A 232 -16.63 -9.99 16.21
CA SER A 232 -18.07 -10.12 16.42
C SER A 232 -18.83 -10.34 15.11
N GLY A 233 -20.13 -10.64 15.20
CA GLY A 233 -21.00 -10.86 14.04
C GLY A 233 -21.04 -12.33 13.60
N CYS A 234 -21.11 -12.58 12.29
CA CYS A 234 -21.25 -13.94 11.78
C CYS A 234 -20.61 -14.18 10.40
N VAL A 235 -20.47 -15.47 10.09
CA VAL A 235 -20.13 -16.02 8.77
C VAL A 235 -21.07 -17.19 8.45
N GLY A 236 -21.38 -17.44 7.18
CA GLY A 236 -22.24 -18.55 6.78
C GLY A 236 -21.48 -19.86 6.54
N VAL A 237 -22.10 -21.01 6.82
CA VAL A 237 -21.57 -22.33 6.39
C VAL A 237 -21.28 -22.29 4.89
N GLY A 238 -20.08 -22.74 4.49
CA GLY A 238 -19.63 -22.76 3.10
C GLY A 238 -19.32 -21.38 2.49
N GLN A 239 -19.51 -20.26 3.22
CA GLN A 239 -19.09 -18.93 2.78
C GLN A 239 -17.56 -18.85 2.68
N TRP A 240 -17.01 -18.05 1.76
CA TRP A 240 -15.60 -17.65 1.81
C TRP A 240 -15.26 -17.01 3.16
N SER A 241 -14.04 -17.29 3.63
CA SER A 241 -13.52 -16.63 4.83
C SER A 241 -13.51 -15.12 4.67
N VAL A 242 -13.94 -14.41 5.71
CA VAL A 242 -13.82 -12.95 5.76
C VAL A 242 -12.41 -12.63 6.20
N GLN A 243 -11.62 -12.02 5.31
CA GLN A 243 -10.26 -11.63 5.62
C GLN A 243 -10.11 -10.12 5.49
N GLN A 244 -9.73 -9.48 6.59
CA GLN A 244 -9.53 -8.04 6.70
C GLN A 244 -8.22 -7.73 7.40
N ARG A 245 -7.54 -6.70 6.92
CA ARG A 245 -6.34 -6.17 7.56
C ARG A 245 -6.74 -5.00 8.46
N ILE A 246 -6.25 -4.98 9.69
CA ILE A 246 -6.56 -3.96 10.69
C ILE A 246 -5.28 -3.35 11.28
N ALA A 247 -5.40 -2.19 11.91
CA ALA A 247 -4.29 -1.56 12.62
C ALA A 247 -4.01 -2.28 13.95
N ILE A 248 -2.73 -2.41 14.29
CA ILE A 248 -2.26 -2.75 15.64
C ILE A 248 -2.16 -1.42 16.40
N LEU A 249 -2.95 -1.25 17.46
CA LEU A 249 -3.04 0.05 18.15
C LEU A 249 -1.85 0.32 19.07
N ASN A 250 -1.25 -0.72 19.64
CA ASN A 250 -0.05 -0.62 20.46
C ASN A 250 1.11 -1.39 19.82
N PRO A 251 1.83 -0.76 18.86
CA PRO A 251 2.91 -1.42 18.13
C PRO A 251 4.13 -1.72 19.02
N LEU A 252 4.35 -0.97 20.11
CA LEU A 252 5.42 -1.26 21.05
C LEU A 252 5.19 -2.60 21.77
N ARG A 253 3.99 -2.80 22.33
CA ARG A 253 3.62 -4.06 22.98
C ARG A 253 3.72 -5.24 22.01
N TYR A 254 3.29 -5.05 20.77
CA TYR A 254 3.42 -6.06 19.72
C TYR A 254 4.90 -6.44 19.48
N ALA A 255 5.78 -5.46 19.23
CA ALA A 255 7.19 -5.73 18.99
C ALA A 255 7.90 -6.37 20.20
N GLN A 256 7.57 -5.96 21.43
CA GLN A 256 8.13 -6.57 22.64
C GLN A 256 7.83 -8.07 22.73
N GLU A 257 6.58 -8.46 22.44
CA GLU A 257 6.18 -9.87 22.45
C GLU A 257 6.75 -10.65 21.27
N VAL A 258 6.86 -10.04 20.08
CA VAL A 258 7.53 -10.64 18.91
C VAL A 258 8.98 -10.95 19.24
N VAL A 259 9.76 -9.96 19.72
CA VAL A 259 11.18 -10.14 20.07
C VAL A 259 11.35 -11.21 21.13
N ARG A 260 10.54 -11.20 22.21
CA ARG A 260 10.62 -12.22 23.26
C ARG A 260 10.34 -13.63 22.72
N THR A 261 9.31 -13.77 21.90
CA THR A 261 8.96 -15.05 21.28
C THR A 261 10.09 -15.55 20.38
N GLN A 262 10.66 -14.66 19.57
CA GLN A 262 11.74 -15.01 18.64
C GLN A 262 13.04 -15.42 19.36
N LEU A 263 13.42 -14.73 20.44
CA LEU A 263 14.55 -15.14 21.27
C LEU A 263 14.33 -16.55 21.83
N THR A 264 13.12 -16.83 22.32
CA THR A 264 12.74 -18.16 22.85
C THR A 264 12.84 -19.23 21.75
N GLU A 265 12.33 -18.95 20.55
CA GLU A 265 12.41 -19.86 19.40
C GLU A 265 13.85 -20.11 18.93
N LEU A 266 14.74 -19.12 19.10
CA LEU A 266 16.17 -19.23 18.83
C LEU A 266 16.94 -19.93 19.97
N GLY A 267 16.28 -20.27 21.09
CA GLY A 267 16.91 -20.87 22.25
C GLY A 267 17.81 -19.91 23.02
N ILE A 268 17.53 -18.60 22.97
CA ILE A 268 18.20 -17.56 23.75
C ILE A 268 17.32 -17.17 24.93
N SER A 269 17.80 -17.39 26.16
CA SER A 269 17.12 -16.93 27.36
C SER A 269 17.38 -15.43 27.59
N LEU A 270 16.35 -14.68 27.94
CA LEU A 270 16.46 -13.27 28.33
C LEU A 270 16.13 -13.12 29.81
N ASN A 271 17.10 -12.66 30.62
CA ASN A 271 16.90 -12.44 32.05
C ASN A 271 16.26 -11.08 32.34
N GLY A 272 16.54 -10.08 31.50
CA GLY A 272 15.93 -8.75 31.57
C GLY A 272 14.59 -8.66 30.85
N GLN A 273 14.28 -7.46 30.38
CA GLN A 273 13.04 -7.16 29.65
C GLN A 273 13.34 -6.63 28.24
N VAL A 274 12.33 -6.70 27.36
CA VAL A 274 12.33 -5.96 26.10
C VAL A 274 11.72 -4.59 26.37
N ILE A 275 12.51 -3.52 26.27
CA ILE A 275 12.09 -2.15 26.66
C ILE A 275 12.34 -1.15 25.53
N LEU A 276 11.55 -0.07 25.47
CA LEU A 276 11.87 1.09 24.64
C LEU A 276 12.89 1.96 25.40
N GLY A 277 14.00 2.33 24.77
CA GLY A 277 15.07 3.05 25.45
C GLY A 277 15.99 3.83 24.53
N ASN A 278 17.06 4.36 25.12
CA ASN A 278 18.14 5.06 24.42
C ASN A 278 19.17 4.02 23.95
N GLY A 279 19.97 4.37 22.94
CA GLY A 279 21.31 3.77 22.79
C GLY A 279 22.30 4.42 23.76
N THR A 280 23.41 3.75 24.04
CA THR A 280 24.52 4.28 24.86
C THR A 280 25.56 5.06 24.05
N GLY A 281 25.57 4.90 22.72
CA GLY A 281 26.46 5.63 21.80
C GLY A 281 27.86 5.03 21.66
N ASN A 282 28.16 3.98 22.44
CA ASN A 282 29.41 3.22 22.40
C ASN A 282 29.16 1.71 22.26
N GLU A 283 27.98 1.30 21.76
CA GLU A 283 27.69 -0.10 21.53
C GLU A 283 28.49 -0.71 20.37
N LEU A 284 28.86 -1.96 20.52
CA LEU A 284 29.50 -2.78 19.48
C LEU A 284 28.44 -3.29 18.50
N LEU A 285 28.69 -3.12 17.20
CA LEU A 285 27.82 -3.64 16.14
C LEU A 285 27.94 -5.17 16.05
N ILE A 286 26.80 -5.85 16.11
CA ILE A 286 26.69 -7.30 15.89
C ILE A 286 26.26 -7.57 14.46
N ALA A 287 25.17 -6.93 14.02
CA ALA A 287 24.58 -7.19 12.71
C ALA A 287 23.84 -5.96 12.16
N THR A 288 23.66 -5.92 10.84
CA THR A 288 22.88 -4.89 10.14
C THR A 288 21.96 -5.56 9.13
N HIS A 289 20.70 -5.16 9.15
CA HIS A 289 19.73 -5.43 8.09
C HIS A 289 19.53 -4.17 7.26
N ASN A 290 19.61 -4.31 5.93
CA ASN A 290 19.32 -3.24 4.98
C ASN A 290 17.93 -3.47 4.38
N SER A 291 17.09 -2.43 4.38
CA SER A 291 15.79 -2.44 3.72
C SER A 291 15.90 -2.64 2.20
N LYS A 292 14.78 -2.58 1.48
CA LYS A 292 14.82 -2.26 0.03
C LYS A 292 15.37 -0.84 -0.21
N PRO A 293 15.91 -0.53 -1.41
CA PRO A 293 16.33 0.82 -1.74
C PRO A 293 15.13 1.78 -1.78
N ILE A 294 15.37 3.09 -1.60
CA ILE A 294 14.32 4.13 -1.60
C ILE A 294 13.44 4.08 -2.85
N THR A 295 14.00 3.76 -4.02
CA THR A 295 13.25 3.63 -5.28
C THR A 295 12.15 2.56 -5.21
N GLU A 296 12.44 1.41 -4.59
CA GLU A 296 11.45 0.35 -4.37
C GLU A 296 10.48 0.70 -3.24
N LEU A 297 10.94 1.33 -2.16
CA LEU A 297 10.07 1.79 -1.07
C LEU A 297 9.07 2.85 -1.54
N MET A 298 9.49 3.76 -2.43
CA MET A 298 8.58 4.71 -3.10
C MET A 298 7.56 3.99 -3.99
N ALA A 299 7.94 2.93 -4.69
CA ALA A 299 6.97 2.14 -5.45
C ALA A 299 5.95 1.45 -4.53
N ASP A 300 6.41 0.95 -3.37
CA ASP A 300 5.57 0.40 -2.30
C ASP A 300 4.72 1.51 -1.61
N THR A 301 5.09 2.79 -1.72
CA THR A 301 4.25 3.94 -1.35
C THR A 301 3.22 4.31 -2.43
N LEU A 302 3.68 4.69 -3.62
CA LEU A 302 2.87 5.36 -4.65
C LEU A 302 1.91 4.41 -5.36
N LYS A 303 2.33 3.19 -5.69
CA LYS A 303 1.49 2.21 -6.42
C LYS A 303 0.28 1.76 -5.60
N PRO A 304 0.44 1.22 -4.38
CA PRO A 304 -0.70 0.83 -3.55
C PRO A 304 -1.30 2.01 -2.76
N SER A 305 -0.62 3.15 -2.71
CA SER A 305 -1.00 4.34 -1.93
C SER A 305 -0.87 4.15 -0.41
N ASP A 306 0.23 3.57 0.05
CA ASP A 306 0.41 3.23 1.46
C ASP A 306 0.71 4.47 2.33
N ASN A 307 -0.14 4.72 3.34
CA ASN A 307 0.00 5.89 4.20
C ASN A 307 1.22 5.78 5.13
N LEU A 308 1.45 4.60 5.70
CA LEU A 308 2.50 4.40 6.69
C LEU A 308 3.88 4.57 6.07
N TYR A 309 4.07 4.06 4.85
CA TYR A 309 5.31 4.27 4.10
C TYR A 309 5.54 5.75 3.82
N ALA A 310 4.54 6.48 3.31
CA ALA A 310 4.69 7.90 3.01
C ALA A 310 5.05 8.73 4.24
N ASP A 311 4.40 8.45 5.37
CA ASP A 311 4.62 9.15 6.63
C ASP A 311 6.00 8.82 7.24
N SER A 312 6.45 7.57 7.14
CA SER A 312 7.81 7.17 7.53
C SER A 312 8.87 7.84 6.65
N LEU A 313 8.73 7.77 5.33
CA LEU A 313 9.64 8.41 4.38
C LEU A 313 9.70 9.93 4.59
N PHE A 314 8.56 10.56 4.91
CA PHE A 314 8.48 11.98 5.20
C PHE A 314 9.27 12.37 6.46
N LEU A 315 9.05 11.68 7.58
CA LEU A 315 9.79 11.94 8.82
C LEU A 315 11.28 11.62 8.68
N HIS A 316 11.62 10.56 7.96
CA HIS A 316 13.02 10.18 7.74
C HIS A 316 13.74 11.17 6.83
N ALA A 317 13.08 11.67 5.78
CA ALA A 317 13.60 12.75 4.95
C ALA A 317 13.83 14.02 5.78
N ALA A 318 12.85 14.41 6.61
CA ALA A 318 12.99 15.55 7.51
C ALA A 318 14.18 15.39 8.47
N ALA A 319 14.32 14.19 9.06
CA ALA A 319 15.42 13.87 9.96
C ALA A 319 16.78 13.91 9.25
N LYS A 320 16.85 13.41 8.00
CA LYS A 320 18.07 13.48 7.17
C LYS A 320 18.47 14.92 6.86
N ILE A 321 17.52 15.78 6.52
CA ILE A 321 17.76 17.18 6.18
C ILE A 321 18.19 17.97 7.41
N HIS A 322 17.55 17.73 8.56
CA HIS A 322 17.82 18.43 9.81
C HIS A 322 19.05 17.90 10.57
N GLY A 323 19.33 16.60 10.44
CA GLY A 323 20.39 15.88 11.15
C GLY A 323 19.91 15.07 12.37
N THR A 324 18.65 15.21 12.80
CA THR A 324 18.06 14.48 13.94
C THR A 324 16.57 14.23 13.73
N PRO A 325 15.95 13.21 14.38
CA PRO A 325 14.50 13.00 14.32
C PRO A 325 13.69 14.22 14.77
N LEU A 326 12.53 14.42 14.15
CA LEU A 326 11.64 15.57 14.37
C LEU A 326 10.19 15.12 14.62
N ASN A 327 9.43 15.95 15.32
CA ASN A 327 7.97 15.84 15.40
C ASN A 327 7.31 16.29 14.07
N TRP A 328 6.00 16.04 13.92
CA TRP A 328 5.23 16.42 12.72
C TRP A 328 5.29 17.91 12.36
N GLN A 329 5.17 18.78 13.37
CA GLN A 329 5.10 20.23 13.15
C GLN A 329 6.42 20.78 12.58
N ASP A 330 7.54 20.28 13.06
CA ASP A 330 8.87 20.70 12.60
C ASP A 330 9.27 19.99 11.31
N ALA A 331 8.93 18.71 11.16
CA ALA A 331 9.16 17.96 9.92
C ALA A 331 8.49 18.65 8.71
N GLN A 332 7.24 19.11 8.86
CA GLN A 332 6.55 19.89 7.83
C GLN A 332 7.36 21.12 7.39
N LYS A 333 7.87 21.91 8.33
CA LYS A 333 8.61 23.15 8.02
C LYS A 333 9.89 22.83 7.25
N VAL A 334 10.62 21.81 7.71
CA VAL A 334 11.89 21.37 7.11
C VAL A 334 11.66 20.86 5.69
N VAL A 335 10.73 19.91 5.50
CA VAL A 335 10.44 19.32 4.18
C VAL A 335 9.92 20.37 3.21
N LYS A 336 9.00 21.23 3.64
CA LYS A 336 8.45 22.30 2.79
C LYS A 336 9.53 23.27 2.32
N THR A 337 10.40 23.70 3.23
CA THR A 337 11.50 24.63 2.91
C THR A 337 12.50 23.97 1.96
N PHE A 338 12.87 22.72 2.24
CA PHE A 338 13.77 21.93 1.39
C PHE A 338 13.20 21.79 -0.02
N LEU A 339 11.94 21.34 -0.18
CA LEU A 339 11.31 21.18 -1.49
C LEU A 339 11.25 22.50 -2.26
N GLN A 340 10.91 23.61 -1.61
CA GLN A 340 10.90 24.93 -2.26
C GLN A 340 12.30 25.32 -2.75
N GLN A 341 13.34 25.11 -1.94
CA GLN A 341 14.72 25.44 -2.31
C GLN A 341 15.24 24.56 -3.46
N GLN A 342 14.94 23.26 -3.45
CA GLN A 342 15.38 22.33 -4.49
C GLN A 342 14.66 22.58 -5.82
N THR A 343 13.36 22.83 -5.77
CA THR A 343 12.51 22.85 -6.97
C THR A 343 12.24 24.24 -7.54
N GLY A 344 12.39 25.30 -6.72
CA GLY A 344 11.95 26.66 -7.05
C GLY A 344 10.42 26.85 -7.03
N VAL A 345 9.64 25.81 -6.72
CA VAL A 345 8.17 25.90 -6.61
C VAL A 345 7.80 26.68 -5.35
N ASN A 346 6.97 27.71 -5.47
CA ASN A 346 6.50 28.47 -4.32
C ASN A 346 5.55 27.62 -3.46
N LEU A 347 6.02 27.20 -2.28
CA LEU A 347 5.28 26.40 -1.29
C LEU A 347 4.90 27.21 -0.05
N GLN A 348 5.01 28.54 -0.06
CA GLN A 348 4.69 29.37 1.12
C GLN A 348 3.30 29.05 1.68
N ASN A 349 2.30 28.97 0.80
CA ASN A 349 0.90 28.70 1.14
C ASN A 349 0.53 27.20 1.15
N ALA A 350 1.50 26.30 0.95
CA ALA A 350 1.27 24.87 1.07
C ALA A 350 1.30 24.44 2.55
N VAL A 351 0.48 23.44 2.87
CA VAL A 351 0.41 22.78 4.18
C VAL A 351 0.63 21.28 3.95
N LEU A 352 1.72 20.75 4.51
CA LEU A 352 2.18 19.37 4.39
C LEU A 352 2.21 18.77 5.80
N THR A 353 1.04 18.57 6.40
CA THR A 353 0.90 18.17 7.81
C THR A 353 1.48 16.79 8.06
N ASP A 354 1.37 15.93 7.04
CA ASP A 354 1.86 14.56 7.00
C ASP A 354 2.44 14.25 5.60
N GLY A 355 2.98 13.05 5.41
CA GLY A 355 3.43 12.58 4.09
C GLY A 355 2.30 11.89 3.30
N SER A 356 1.33 11.31 3.99
CA SER A 356 0.32 10.45 3.39
C SER A 356 -0.83 11.19 2.70
N GLY A 357 -1.10 12.43 3.07
CA GLY A 357 -2.25 13.21 2.67
C GLY A 357 -3.55 12.77 3.34
N LEU A 358 -3.48 12.13 4.52
CA LEU A 358 -4.67 11.68 5.26
C LEU A 358 -5.22 12.80 6.16
N SER A 359 -4.40 13.78 6.51
CA SER A 359 -4.83 14.97 7.23
C SER A 359 -5.85 15.78 6.44
N ARG A 360 -6.88 16.26 7.13
CA ARG A 360 -7.84 17.22 6.57
C ARG A 360 -7.30 18.66 6.53
N GLN A 361 -6.11 18.89 7.08
CA GLN A 361 -5.45 20.19 7.14
C GLN A 361 -4.48 20.43 5.98
N ASP A 362 -4.15 19.38 5.21
CA ASP A 362 -3.25 19.50 4.06
C ASP A 362 -3.82 20.39 2.97
N LEU A 363 -2.94 21.20 2.37
CA LEU A 363 -3.30 22.14 1.32
C LEU A 363 -2.20 22.20 0.26
N LEU A 364 -2.57 21.90 -0.98
CA LEU A 364 -1.74 22.06 -2.18
C LEU A 364 -2.56 22.67 -3.31
N THR A 365 -1.89 23.37 -4.23
CA THR A 365 -2.51 23.83 -5.47
C THR A 365 -2.19 22.89 -6.64
N PRO A 366 -3.06 22.81 -7.67
CA PRO A 366 -2.74 22.11 -8.91
C PRO A 366 -1.43 22.60 -9.55
N GLU A 367 -1.18 23.91 -9.50
CA GLU A 367 0.04 24.53 -10.03
C GLU A 367 1.30 24.08 -9.28
N GLN A 368 1.29 24.07 -7.95
CA GLN A 368 2.41 23.56 -7.15
C GLN A 368 2.70 22.09 -7.48
N THR A 369 1.66 21.29 -7.64
CA THR A 369 1.78 19.86 -7.98
C THR A 369 2.39 19.66 -9.37
N VAL A 370 1.93 20.41 -10.38
CA VAL A 370 2.50 20.36 -11.73
C VAL A 370 3.93 20.92 -11.75
N GLY A 371 4.22 21.95 -10.95
CA GLY A 371 5.57 22.50 -10.79
C GLY A 371 6.57 21.44 -10.28
N LEU A 372 6.19 20.67 -9.27
CA LEU A 372 7.00 19.55 -8.76
C LEU A 372 7.22 18.48 -9.85
N LEU A 373 6.15 18.06 -10.53
CA LEU A 373 6.24 17.04 -11.59
C LEU A 373 7.13 17.52 -12.76
N LYS A 374 7.00 18.79 -13.17
CA LYS A 374 7.86 19.40 -14.18
C LYS A 374 9.33 19.37 -13.75
N PHE A 375 9.63 19.76 -12.52
CA PHE A 375 10.99 19.71 -11.98
C PHE A 375 11.55 18.28 -12.02
N LEU A 376 10.82 17.30 -11.48
CA LEU A 376 11.27 15.92 -11.40
C LEU A 376 11.52 15.31 -12.78
N HIS A 377 10.65 15.60 -13.76
CA HIS A 377 10.83 15.15 -15.14
C HIS A 377 12.13 15.66 -15.78
N GLN A 378 12.59 16.86 -15.42
CA GLN A 378 13.79 17.49 -15.99
C GLN A 378 15.11 17.06 -15.32
N LYS A 379 15.08 16.33 -14.21
CA LYS A 379 16.26 16.01 -13.41
C LYS A 379 16.62 14.53 -13.52
N PHE A 380 17.56 14.19 -14.40
CA PHE A 380 18.16 12.85 -14.43
C PHE A 380 19.15 12.66 -13.26
N PRO A 381 19.20 11.50 -12.57
CA PRO A 381 18.39 10.29 -12.79
C PRO A 381 17.02 10.28 -12.05
N LEU A 382 16.69 11.32 -11.28
CA LEU A 382 15.44 11.36 -10.48
C LEU A 382 14.17 11.12 -11.31
N SER A 383 14.13 11.63 -12.54
CA SER A 383 13.00 11.45 -13.47
C SER A 383 12.65 9.98 -13.71
N TYR A 384 13.67 9.16 -13.95
CA TYR A 384 13.58 7.72 -14.24
C TYR A 384 12.90 6.98 -13.08
N GLU A 385 13.45 7.15 -11.88
CA GLU A 385 12.99 6.49 -10.66
C GLU A 385 11.58 6.92 -10.25
N TYR A 386 11.34 8.24 -10.27
CA TYR A 386 10.09 8.80 -9.81
C TYR A 386 8.91 8.42 -10.72
N ILE A 387 9.12 8.44 -12.04
CA ILE A 387 8.11 8.00 -13.02
C ILE A 387 7.85 6.49 -12.92
N ALA A 388 8.87 5.68 -12.61
CA ALA A 388 8.74 4.23 -12.43
C ALA A 388 7.87 3.87 -11.22
N ALA A 389 8.00 4.61 -10.13
CA ALA A 389 7.23 4.40 -8.90
C ALA A 389 5.73 4.73 -9.03
N LEU A 390 5.30 5.53 -10.02
CA LEU A 390 3.89 5.88 -10.19
C LEU A 390 3.01 4.70 -10.65
N PRO A 391 1.72 4.65 -10.24
CA PRO A 391 0.75 3.73 -10.82
C PRO A 391 0.58 3.94 -12.34
N ILE A 392 0.42 2.85 -13.09
CA ILE A 392 0.26 2.83 -14.54
C ILE A 392 -1.19 2.46 -14.91
N ALA A 393 -1.84 3.32 -15.71
CA ALA A 393 -3.21 3.12 -16.18
C ALA A 393 -3.45 1.77 -16.83
N GLY A 394 -4.46 1.05 -16.32
CA GLY A 394 -4.89 -0.24 -16.84
C GLY A 394 -3.88 -1.38 -16.65
N ILE A 395 -2.81 -1.17 -15.88
CA ILE A 395 -1.77 -2.17 -15.63
C ILE A 395 -1.65 -2.44 -14.13
N ASP A 396 -1.46 -1.40 -13.31
CA ASP A 396 -0.86 -1.60 -11.99
C ASP A 396 -1.38 -0.60 -10.92
N GLY A 397 -1.06 -0.87 -9.65
CA GLY A 397 -1.42 -0.01 -8.52
C GLY A 397 -2.90 0.40 -8.43
N THR A 398 -3.14 1.64 -8.00
CA THR A 398 -4.48 2.25 -7.89
C THR A 398 -5.14 2.58 -9.23
N LEU A 399 -4.41 2.48 -10.34
CA LEU A 399 -4.93 2.71 -11.70
C LEU A 399 -5.18 1.42 -12.50
N GLN A 400 -4.88 0.24 -11.94
CA GLN A 400 -4.99 -1.06 -12.64
C GLN A 400 -6.37 -1.31 -13.27
N ARG A 401 -7.46 -0.73 -12.72
CA ARG A 401 -8.84 -0.89 -13.21
C ARG A 401 -9.38 0.33 -13.96
N ARG A 402 -8.60 1.39 -14.14
CA ARG A 402 -8.99 2.67 -14.78
C ARG A 402 -8.27 2.83 -16.11
N LEU A 403 -8.86 3.61 -17.03
CA LEU A 403 -8.23 4.01 -18.29
C LEU A 403 -7.68 2.80 -19.10
N LYS A 404 -8.53 1.77 -19.29
CA LYS A 404 -8.12 0.46 -19.84
C LYS A 404 -8.25 0.33 -21.36
N LEU A 405 -8.81 1.33 -22.05
CA LEU A 405 -8.95 1.26 -23.50
C LEU A 405 -7.56 1.21 -24.16
N PRO A 406 -7.42 0.59 -25.35
CA PRO A 406 -6.13 0.54 -26.05
C PRO A 406 -5.48 1.92 -26.25
N SER A 407 -6.30 2.97 -26.44
CA SER A 407 -5.86 4.37 -26.57
C SER A 407 -5.53 5.08 -25.24
N GLN A 408 -5.52 4.35 -24.12
CA GLN A 408 -5.34 4.91 -22.78
C GLN A 408 -4.40 4.07 -21.89
N LYS A 409 -4.49 2.75 -22.01
CA LYS A 409 -3.73 1.79 -21.19
C LYS A 409 -2.23 2.03 -21.37
N GLY A 410 -1.51 2.16 -20.27
CA GLY A 410 -0.06 2.42 -20.28
C GLY A 410 0.35 3.87 -20.55
N LEU A 411 -0.58 4.73 -21.02
CA LEU A 411 -0.29 6.12 -21.40
C LEU A 411 -0.49 7.14 -20.29
N VAL A 412 -0.87 6.69 -19.09
CA VAL A 412 -1.01 7.55 -17.90
C VAL A 412 -0.24 6.93 -16.75
N ARG A 413 0.67 7.71 -16.18
CA ARG A 413 1.39 7.37 -14.95
C ARG A 413 1.07 8.42 -13.91
N ALA A 414 0.24 8.08 -12.92
CA ALA A 414 -0.31 9.09 -12.02
C ALA A 414 -0.70 8.56 -10.65
N LYS A 415 -0.57 9.42 -9.65
CA LYS A 415 -0.96 9.13 -8.27
C LYS A 415 -2.42 9.50 -8.05
N THR A 416 -3.21 8.55 -7.54
CA THR A 416 -4.60 8.82 -7.12
C THR A 416 -4.64 9.42 -5.72
N GLY A 417 -5.60 10.31 -5.46
CA GLY A 417 -6.04 10.73 -4.14
C GLY A 417 -7.54 10.45 -3.98
N THR A 418 -7.96 9.84 -2.87
CA THR A 418 -9.38 9.62 -2.59
C THR A 418 -9.64 9.64 -1.09
N MET A 419 -10.54 10.51 -0.67
CA MET A 419 -11.15 10.48 0.66
C MET A 419 -12.65 10.79 0.51
N THR A 420 -13.41 10.70 1.59
CA THR A 420 -14.78 11.22 1.60
C THR A 420 -14.79 12.67 1.12
N GLY A 421 -15.52 12.94 0.04
CA GLY A 421 -15.64 14.26 -0.58
C GLY A 421 -14.42 14.78 -1.34
N ILE A 422 -13.34 14.00 -1.52
CA ILE A 422 -12.11 14.46 -2.16
C ILE A 422 -11.68 13.45 -3.23
N ILE A 423 -11.36 13.96 -4.43
CA ILE A 423 -10.75 13.19 -5.52
C ILE A 423 -9.59 13.96 -6.10
N GLY A 424 -8.46 13.28 -6.29
CA GLY A 424 -7.32 13.82 -6.98
C GLY A 424 -6.69 12.80 -7.95
N LEU A 425 -6.09 13.30 -9.02
CA LEU A 425 -5.20 12.54 -9.88
C LEU A 425 -4.15 13.49 -10.46
N SER A 426 -2.87 13.18 -10.23
CA SER A 426 -1.76 13.99 -10.72
C SER A 426 -0.62 13.11 -11.21
N GLY A 427 0.04 13.49 -12.28
CA GLY A 427 1.14 12.72 -12.88
C GLY A 427 1.42 13.12 -14.33
N TYR A 428 1.77 12.12 -15.14
CA TYR A 428 2.16 12.26 -16.53
C TYR A 428 1.17 11.60 -17.49
N LEU A 429 0.90 12.25 -18.63
CA LEU A 429 0.15 11.73 -19.76
C LEU A 429 1.05 11.71 -21.01
N TYR A 430 1.04 10.62 -21.75
CA TYR A 430 1.75 10.48 -23.02
C TYR A 430 0.74 10.54 -24.17
N THR A 431 0.73 11.63 -24.94
CA THR A 431 -0.26 11.85 -26.00
C THR A 431 0.03 11.01 -27.23
N ALA A 432 -0.96 10.90 -28.13
CA ALA A 432 -0.82 10.16 -29.38
C ALA A 432 0.26 10.72 -30.33
N ASN A 433 0.68 11.98 -30.18
CA ASN A 433 1.77 12.60 -30.94
C ASN A 433 3.10 12.66 -30.17
N ALA A 434 3.27 11.81 -29.15
CA ALA A 434 4.49 11.68 -28.35
C ALA A 434 4.86 12.91 -27.49
N HIS A 435 3.93 13.82 -27.22
CA HIS A 435 4.14 14.85 -26.20
C HIS A 435 3.94 14.26 -24.80
N THR A 436 4.68 14.78 -23.83
CA THR A 436 4.51 14.41 -22.42
C THR A 436 3.87 15.57 -21.68
N LEU A 437 2.70 15.35 -21.08
CA LEU A 437 2.00 16.36 -20.29
C LEU A 437 2.16 16.06 -18.80
N ALA A 438 2.49 17.07 -18.00
CA ALA A 438 2.28 17.03 -16.56
C ALA A 438 0.90 17.59 -16.23
N PHE A 439 0.18 16.93 -15.33
CA PHE A 439 -1.14 17.38 -14.93
C PHE A 439 -1.41 17.17 -13.44
N ALA A 440 -2.32 18.00 -12.91
CA ALA A 440 -2.95 17.81 -11.62
C ALA A 440 -4.43 18.17 -11.72
N ILE A 441 -5.30 17.27 -11.26
CA ILE A 441 -6.76 17.47 -11.20
C ILE A 441 -7.21 17.21 -9.76
N PHE A 442 -7.73 18.23 -9.08
CA PHE A 442 -8.27 18.16 -7.73
C PHE A 442 -9.76 18.52 -7.72
N ILE A 443 -10.55 17.74 -6.99
CA ILE A 443 -11.99 17.92 -6.84
C ILE A 443 -12.35 17.76 -5.37
N ASN A 444 -12.78 18.85 -4.74
CA ASN A 444 -13.21 18.87 -3.34
C ASN A 444 -14.71 19.20 -3.25
N ARG A 445 -15.44 18.45 -2.41
CA ARG A 445 -16.90 18.52 -2.27
C ARG A 445 -17.31 19.65 -1.32
N THR A 446 -17.84 20.73 -1.88
CA THR A 446 -18.34 21.92 -1.16
C THR A 446 -19.40 21.60 -0.08
N PRO A 447 -19.67 22.51 0.88
CA PRO A 447 -20.45 22.20 2.09
C PRO A 447 -21.87 21.62 1.89
N LYS A 448 -22.53 21.88 0.75
CA LYS A 448 -23.97 21.61 0.54
C LYS A 448 -24.35 20.24 -0.06
N THR A 449 -23.42 19.41 -0.52
CA THR A 449 -23.77 18.11 -1.14
C THR A 449 -23.45 16.91 -0.24
N ASN A 450 -24.15 15.78 -0.44
CA ASN A 450 -24.15 14.66 0.52
C ASN A 450 -22.75 14.08 0.83
N PRO A 451 -22.41 13.77 2.11
CA PRO A 451 -21.08 13.29 2.51
C PRO A 451 -20.85 11.78 2.32
N ASN A 452 -21.86 10.96 2.02
CA ASN A 452 -21.75 9.50 2.11
C ASN A 452 -20.95 8.83 0.95
N ALA A 453 -20.25 9.61 0.13
CA ALA A 453 -19.50 9.12 -1.03
C ALA A 453 -18.00 9.46 -1.00
N ALA A 454 -17.18 8.44 -1.15
CA ALA A 454 -15.82 8.54 -1.70
C ALA A 454 -15.88 8.16 -3.18
N GLY A 455 -15.10 8.83 -4.05
CA GLY A 455 -15.00 8.42 -5.46
C GLY A 455 -15.98 9.06 -6.45
N LYS A 456 -16.95 9.89 -6.00
CA LYS A 456 -18.10 10.35 -6.83
C LYS A 456 -17.69 10.91 -8.20
N TYR A 457 -16.64 11.73 -8.27
CA TYR A 457 -16.22 12.40 -9.51
C TYR A 457 -15.05 11.71 -10.23
N ARG A 458 -14.77 10.44 -9.91
CA ARG A 458 -13.68 9.69 -10.55
C ARG A 458 -13.87 9.58 -12.06
N TYR A 459 -15.11 9.42 -12.54
CA TYR A 459 -15.41 9.36 -13.97
C TYR A 459 -15.06 10.67 -14.70
N LEU A 460 -15.26 11.83 -14.06
CA LEU A 460 -14.93 13.13 -14.64
C LEU A 460 -13.43 13.28 -14.82
N VAL A 461 -12.65 12.87 -13.81
CA VAL A 461 -11.18 12.85 -13.89
C VAL A 461 -10.71 11.94 -15.02
N ASP A 462 -11.28 10.72 -15.14
CA ASP A 462 -10.93 9.79 -16.23
C ASP A 462 -11.31 10.35 -17.61
N ALA A 463 -12.46 11.05 -17.72
CA ALA A 463 -12.88 11.70 -18.96
C ALA A 463 -11.94 12.84 -19.37
N LEU A 464 -11.48 13.66 -18.42
CA LEU A 464 -10.49 14.71 -18.66
C LEU A 464 -9.14 14.13 -19.11
N CYS A 465 -8.64 13.08 -18.45
CA CYS A 465 -7.43 12.39 -18.92
C CYS A 465 -7.61 11.83 -20.33
N ALA A 466 -8.74 11.18 -20.62
CA ALA A 466 -9.06 10.67 -21.95
C ALA A 466 -9.14 11.78 -23.01
N PHE A 467 -9.61 12.97 -22.63
CA PHE A 467 -9.63 14.14 -23.48
C PHE A 467 -8.21 14.64 -23.78
N PHE A 468 -7.37 14.82 -22.76
CA PHE A 468 -6.00 15.32 -22.93
C PHE A 468 -5.09 14.34 -23.69
N LEU A 469 -5.28 13.03 -23.53
CA LEU A 469 -4.54 12.00 -24.29
C LEU A 469 -4.73 12.10 -25.81
N LYS A 470 -5.88 12.61 -26.25
CA LYS A 470 -6.24 12.76 -27.68
C LYS A 470 -5.74 14.06 -28.29
N GLN A 471 -5.22 14.97 -27.48
CA GLN A 471 -4.82 16.28 -27.97
C GLN A 471 -3.52 16.20 -28.76
N LYS A 472 -3.45 17.03 -29.79
CA LYS A 472 -2.25 17.32 -30.56
C LYS A 472 -1.88 18.78 -30.27
N PRO A 473 -1.05 19.07 -29.25
CA PRO A 473 -0.49 20.42 -29.10
C PRO A 473 0.19 20.80 -30.42
N GLN A 474 0.12 22.07 -30.82
CA GLN A 474 0.47 22.52 -32.17
C GLN A 474 1.82 21.96 -32.65
N ASN A 475 1.84 21.46 -33.89
CA ASN A 475 3.00 20.83 -34.51
C ASN A 475 4.23 21.76 -34.49
N ALA A 476 5.13 21.57 -33.53
CA ALA A 476 6.53 21.94 -33.67
C ALA A 476 7.27 20.69 -34.12
N ILE A 477 7.71 20.68 -35.38
CA ILE A 477 8.57 19.62 -35.92
C ILE A 477 9.89 19.69 -35.15
N TYR A 478 10.09 18.76 -34.21
CA TYR A 478 11.41 18.39 -33.73
C TYR A 478 11.58 16.89 -33.90
N GLY A 479 12.44 16.52 -34.85
CA GLY A 479 12.99 15.18 -34.95
C GLY A 479 14.00 14.97 -33.82
N GLY A 480 13.82 13.92 -33.04
CA GLY A 480 14.72 13.59 -31.95
C GLY A 480 14.22 12.39 -31.15
N GLU A 481 14.68 11.22 -31.58
CA GLU A 481 14.68 9.93 -30.89
C GLU A 481 13.34 9.28 -30.50
N ASN A 482 13.32 7.98 -30.76
CA ASN A 482 12.22 7.06 -30.57
C ASN A 482 11.91 6.88 -29.06
N PRO A 483 10.74 7.31 -28.53
CA PRO A 483 10.41 7.13 -27.11
C PRO A 483 10.13 5.67 -26.74
N HIS A 484 10.02 4.78 -27.73
CA HIS A 484 9.67 3.38 -27.53
C HIS A 484 10.79 2.53 -26.90
N GLY A 485 11.95 3.12 -26.56
CA GLY A 485 13.01 2.46 -25.79
C GLY A 485 12.83 2.45 -24.26
N ILE A 486 11.85 3.18 -23.69
CA ILE A 486 11.76 3.41 -22.22
C ILE A 486 10.58 2.66 -21.56
N LEU A 487 10.03 1.62 -22.19
CA LEU A 487 8.81 0.93 -21.69
C LEU A 487 9.03 -0.47 -21.08
N SER A 488 10.25 -0.83 -20.71
CA SER A 488 10.53 -2.05 -19.93
C SER A 488 11.26 -1.79 -18.60
N ILE A 489 11.18 -0.58 -18.04
CA ILE A 489 11.72 -0.29 -16.72
C ILE A 489 10.77 -0.83 -15.65
N HIS A 490 11.28 -1.81 -14.89
CA HIS A 490 10.78 -2.35 -13.61
C HIS A 490 9.29 -2.72 -13.59
N GLN A 491 8.95 -3.78 -14.33
CA GLN A 491 7.69 -4.53 -14.13
C GLN A 491 7.78 -5.54 -12.98
N LYS A 492 8.61 -5.28 -11.95
CA LYS A 492 8.54 -6.09 -10.73
C LYS A 492 7.23 -5.74 -10.03
N PRO A 493 6.32 -6.69 -9.83
CA PRO A 493 5.10 -6.43 -9.07
C PRO A 493 5.47 -6.03 -7.64
N THR A 494 4.78 -5.04 -7.07
CA THR A 494 4.94 -4.67 -5.65
C THR A 494 4.52 -5.82 -4.74
N GLN A 495 4.91 -5.81 -3.46
CA GLN A 495 4.43 -6.81 -2.48
C GLN A 495 2.89 -6.84 -2.44
N ILE A 496 2.26 -5.67 -2.39
CA ILE A 496 0.78 -5.52 -2.37
C ILE A 496 0.13 -5.93 -3.72
N GLN A 497 0.90 -6.17 -4.79
CA GLN A 497 0.42 -6.81 -6.03
C GLN A 497 0.63 -8.32 -6.05
N LEU A 498 1.82 -8.79 -5.66
CA LEU A 498 2.14 -10.21 -5.52
C LEU A 498 1.14 -10.89 -4.58
N GLN A 499 0.92 -10.32 -3.40
CA GLN A 499 -0.04 -10.81 -2.41
C GLN A 499 -1.46 -10.87 -2.96
N ARG A 500 -1.88 -9.90 -3.79
CA ARG A 500 -3.22 -9.88 -4.40
C ARG A 500 -3.39 -10.97 -5.46
N SER A 501 -2.42 -11.10 -6.36
CA SER A 501 -2.43 -12.14 -7.41
C SER A 501 -2.47 -13.54 -6.77
N HIS A 502 -1.58 -13.74 -5.79
CA HIS A 502 -1.49 -14.97 -5.03
C HIS A 502 -2.80 -15.30 -4.29
N ARG A 503 -3.39 -14.32 -3.58
CA ARG A 503 -4.70 -14.48 -2.93
C ARG A 503 -5.82 -14.82 -3.91
N ALA A 504 -5.85 -14.19 -5.10
CA ALA A 504 -6.87 -14.47 -6.11
C ALA A 504 -6.80 -15.94 -6.59
N LYS A 505 -5.60 -16.44 -6.86
CA LYS A 505 -5.36 -17.85 -7.19
C LYS A 505 -5.92 -18.79 -6.11
N TRP A 506 -5.57 -18.55 -4.84
CA TRP A 506 -6.04 -19.39 -3.75
C TRP A 506 -7.54 -19.30 -3.48
N ARG A 507 -8.18 -18.14 -3.71
CA ARG A 507 -9.64 -18.02 -3.65
C ARG A 507 -10.35 -18.83 -4.73
N ASN A 508 -9.77 -18.92 -5.93
CA ASN A 508 -10.32 -19.79 -6.97
C ASN A 508 -10.24 -21.26 -6.55
N ILE A 509 -9.11 -21.70 -6.00
CA ILE A 509 -8.93 -23.06 -5.47
C ILE A 509 -9.91 -23.34 -4.32
N GLU A 510 -10.03 -22.43 -3.35
CA GLU A 510 -11.00 -22.52 -2.24
C GLU A 510 -12.42 -22.69 -2.76
N THR A 511 -12.80 -21.95 -3.79
CA THR A 511 -14.13 -22.03 -4.42
C THR A 511 -14.39 -23.40 -5.01
N SER A 512 -13.43 -23.93 -5.76
CA SER A 512 -13.57 -25.26 -6.37
C SER A 512 -13.65 -26.37 -5.32
N ILE A 513 -12.88 -26.26 -4.23
CA ILE A 513 -12.93 -27.23 -3.12
C ILE A 513 -14.27 -27.14 -2.38
N LYS A 514 -14.72 -25.92 -2.05
CA LYS A 514 -16.03 -25.71 -1.42
C LYS A 514 -17.19 -26.24 -2.26
N ALA A 515 -17.10 -26.10 -3.58
CA ALA A 515 -18.07 -26.68 -4.49
C ALA A 515 -18.02 -28.22 -4.48
N ALA A 516 -16.82 -28.80 -4.51
CA ALA A 516 -16.64 -30.27 -4.52
C ALA A 516 -17.07 -30.94 -3.21
N LEU A 517 -16.93 -30.24 -2.07
CA LEU A 517 -17.25 -30.74 -0.73
C LEU A 517 -18.59 -30.21 -0.20
N ARG A 518 -19.43 -29.61 -1.05
CA ARG A 518 -20.70 -29.02 -0.64
C ARG A 518 -21.59 -30.06 0.06
N GLY A 519 -22.05 -29.71 1.26
CA GLY A 519 -22.92 -30.56 2.08
C GLY A 519 -22.20 -31.65 2.88
N GLN A 520 -20.87 -31.76 2.76
CA GLN A 520 -20.09 -32.66 3.60
C GLN A 520 -19.70 -31.96 4.92
N PRO A 521 -19.60 -32.70 6.05
CA PRO A 521 -19.11 -32.19 7.33
C PRO A 521 -17.59 -31.95 7.28
N VAL A 522 -17.17 -30.92 6.55
CA VAL A 522 -15.76 -30.55 6.41
C VAL A 522 -15.62 -29.07 6.70
N THR A 523 -14.76 -28.73 7.66
CA THR A 523 -14.35 -27.34 7.88
C THR A 523 -13.21 -27.01 6.94
N ILE A 524 -13.36 -25.97 6.12
CA ILE A 524 -12.33 -25.52 5.17
C ILE A 524 -11.75 -24.20 5.69
N LEU A 525 -10.52 -24.25 6.20
CA LEU A 525 -9.76 -23.11 6.68
C LEU A 525 -8.92 -22.54 5.55
N TYR A 526 -9.06 -21.23 5.32
CA TYR A 526 -8.22 -20.47 4.40
C TYR A 526 -7.11 -19.76 5.18
N ARG A 527 -5.84 -20.07 4.89
CA ARG A 527 -4.68 -19.47 5.59
C ARG A 527 -3.82 -18.56 4.70
N GLY A 528 -4.34 -18.14 3.55
CA GLY A 528 -3.66 -17.22 2.64
C GLY A 528 -3.01 -17.95 1.47
N ASP A 529 -2.06 -18.82 1.80
CA ASP A 529 -1.16 -19.54 0.89
C ASP A 529 -1.38 -21.05 0.88
N TYR A 530 -2.31 -21.56 1.70
CA TYR A 530 -2.76 -22.93 1.68
C TYR A 530 -4.15 -23.06 2.31
N LEU A 531 -4.74 -24.24 2.13
CA LEU A 531 -6.01 -24.62 2.76
C LEU A 531 -5.80 -25.78 3.72
N VAL A 532 -6.50 -25.74 4.84
CA VAL A 532 -6.57 -26.85 5.81
C VAL A 532 -8.01 -27.31 5.92
N LEU A 533 -8.24 -28.59 5.70
CA LEU A 533 -9.55 -29.21 5.74
C LEU A 533 -9.61 -30.12 6.96
N ASN A 534 -10.41 -29.76 7.95
CA ASN A 534 -10.73 -30.66 9.06
C ASN A 534 -11.90 -31.54 8.63
N ASP A 535 -11.61 -32.81 8.38
CA ASP A 535 -12.56 -33.77 7.87
C ASP A 535 -13.30 -34.47 9.01
N ASN A 536 -14.58 -34.13 9.18
CA ASN A 536 -15.47 -34.73 10.17
C ASN A 536 -16.39 -35.79 9.53
N ASN A 537 -16.10 -36.26 8.31
CA ASN A 537 -16.83 -37.39 7.71
C ASN A 537 -16.46 -38.70 8.41
N SER A 538 -17.44 -39.59 8.50
CA SER A 538 -17.21 -40.99 8.89
C SER A 538 -16.38 -41.74 7.84
N ASP A 539 -16.58 -41.46 6.54
CA ASP A 539 -15.86 -42.07 5.42
C ASP A 539 -14.80 -41.12 4.83
N ALA A 540 -13.53 -41.47 5.01
CA ALA A 540 -12.37 -40.75 4.50
C ALA A 540 -12.28 -40.68 2.97
N ASN A 541 -12.82 -41.70 2.29
CA ASN A 541 -12.67 -41.81 0.85
C ASN A 541 -13.48 -40.74 0.10
N ARG A 542 -14.51 -40.16 0.74
CA ARG A 542 -15.31 -39.08 0.15
C ARG A 542 -14.49 -37.83 -0.11
N VAL A 543 -13.76 -37.36 0.90
CA VAL A 543 -12.91 -36.17 0.78
C VAL A 543 -11.74 -36.46 -0.16
N LEU A 544 -11.06 -37.62 0.02
CA LEU A 544 -9.96 -38.01 -0.85
C LEU A 544 -10.36 -38.04 -2.33
N SER A 545 -11.48 -38.70 -2.66
CA SER A 545 -11.95 -38.82 -4.05
C SER A 545 -12.30 -37.46 -4.65
N ALA A 546 -12.93 -36.58 -3.87
CA ALA A 546 -13.25 -35.22 -4.29
C ALA A 546 -11.99 -34.41 -4.60
N LEU A 547 -10.98 -34.47 -3.72
CA LEU A 547 -9.71 -33.78 -3.92
C LEU A 547 -8.91 -34.34 -5.10
N GLN A 548 -8.86 -35.66 -5.27
CA GLN A 548 -8.19 -36.31 -6.42
C GLN A 548 -8.85 -35.93 -7.75
N ASN A 549 -10.19 -35.90 -7.80
CA ASN A 549 -10.90 -35.48 -9.00
C ASN A 549 -10.70 -34.01 -9.32
N LEU A 550 -10.64 -33.15 -8.29
CA LEU A 550 -10.38 -31.73 -8.50
C LEU A 550 -8.93 -31.48 -8.96
N ARG A 551 -7.96 -32.23 -8.42
CA ARG A 551 -6.55 -32.12 -8.79
C ARG A 551 -6.29 -32.38 -10.29
N LYS A 552 -7.10 -33.23 -10.93
CA LYS A 552 -7.05 -33.45 -12.39
C LYS A 552 -7.34 -32.18 -13.20
N LYS A 553 -8.09 -31.22 -12.63
CA LYS A 553 -8.48 -29.96 -13.28
C LYS A 553 -7.63 -28.77 -12.84
N THR A 554 -7.21 -28.78 -11.57
CA THR A 554 -6.40 -27.71 -10.98
C THR A 554 -5.25 -28.35 -10.21
N PRO A 555 -3.98 -28.18 -10.62
CA PRO A 555 -2.86 -28.83 -9.94
C PRO A 555 -2.62 -28.21 -8.55
N PHE A 556 -2.51 -29.06 -7.53
CA PHE A 556 -2.09 -28.72 -6.16
C PHE A 556 -1.55 -29.98 -5.46
N ALA A 557 -0.77 -29.79 -4.41
CA ALA A 557 -0.32 -30.85 -3.53
C ALA A 557 -1.34 -31.10 -2.41
N ILE A 558 -1.50 -32.36 -2.01
CA ILE A 558 -2.38 -32.76 -0.91
C ILE A 558 -1.54 -33.58 0.07
N ALA A 559 -1.52 -33.16 1.33
CA ALA A 559 -0.98 -33.91 2.44
C ALA A 559 -2.12 -34.33 3.38
N LEU A 560 -2.01 -35.52 3.97
CA LEU A 560 -2.95 -36.01 4.97
C LEU A 560 -2.23 -36.23 6.30
N GLU A 561 -2.77 -35.61 7.35
CA GLU A 561 -2.40 -35.84 8.74
C GLU A 561 -3.50 -36.68 9.40
N ASP A 562 -3.26 -37.99 9.55
CA ASP A 562 -4.19 -38.94 10.18
C ASP A 562 -3.39 -40.04 10.90
N ARG A 563 -3.98 -40.63 11.94
CA ARG A 563 -3.48 -41.86 12.58
C ARG A 563 -3.64 -43.08 11.67
N THR A 564 -4.69 -43.11 10.84
CA THR A 564 -5.02 -44.23 9.95
C THR A 564 -5.31 -43.74 8.54
N PRO A 565 -4.47 -44.05 7.54
CA PRO A 565 -4.68 -43.58 6.18
C PRO A 565 -5.85 -44.31 5.48
N PRO A 566 -6.46 -43.71 4.44
CA PRO A 566 -7.54 -44.32 3.66
C PRO A 566 -7.09 -45.55 2.86
N SER A 567 -8.08 -46.35 2.45
CA SER A 567 -7.90 -47.51 1.58
C SER A 567 -7.25 -47.16 0.24
N GLY A 568 -6.11 -47.81 -0.07
CA GLY A 568 -5.51 -47.78 -1.41
C GLY A 568 -4.61 -46.58 -1.74
N SER A 569 -4.20 -45.77 -0.76
CA SER A 569 -3.45 -44.51 -0.91
C SER A 569 -2.00 -44.62 -1.45
N ARG A 570 -1.67 -45.64 -2.26
CA ARG A 570 -0.27 -46.01 -2.55
C ARG A 570 0.53 -45.01 -3.36
N ASN A 571 -0.07 -44.02 -4.04
CA ASN A 571 0.67 -43.05 -4.83
C ASN A 571 0.08 -41.65 -4.67
N GLN A 572 0.94 -40.67 -4.34
CA GLN A 572 0.72 -39.21 -4.38
C GLN A 572 0.18 -38.48 -3.13
N LEU A 573 0.09 -39.13 -1.97
CA LEU A 573 -0.17 -38.46 -0.69
C LEU A 573 1.13 -38.31 0.09
N LEU A 574 1.58 -37.08 0.31
CA LEU A 574 2.66 -36.81 1.25
C LEU A 574 2.05 -36.96 2.64
N TRP A 575 2.25 -38.11 3.27
CA TRP A 575 1.84 -38.34 4.65
C TRP A 575 2.74 -37.50 5.56
N VAL A 576 2.13 -36.64 6.38
CA VAL A 576 2.87 -35.86 7.37
C VAL A 576 2.15 -36.01 8.70
N LYS A 577 2.82 -36.63 9.67
CA LYS A 577 2.54 -36.70 11.11
C LYS A 577 1.11 -37.08 11.54
N ALA A 578 0.98 -38.08 12.41
CA ALA A 578 -0.30 -38.42 13.05
C ALA A 578 -0.86 -37.23 13.87
N ASN A 579 -2.10 -36.81 13.58
CA ASN A 579 -2.77 -35.73 14.30
C ASN A 579 -3.64 -36.29 15.45
N PRO A 580 -3.49 -35.79 16.70
CA PRO A 580 -4.30 -36.26 17.82
C PRO A 580 -5.77 -35.80 17.79
N LYS A 581 -6.13 -34.82 16.95
CA LYS A 581 -7.47 -34.19 16.91
C LYS A 581 -8.38 -34.66 15.77
N GLY A 582 -7.96 -35.65 14.98
CA GLY A 582 -8.75 -36.19 13.85
C GLY A 582 -8.05 -36.03 12.50
N ARG A 583 -8.79 -36.25 11.41
CA ARG A 583 -8.27 -36.25 10.04
C ARG A 583 -8.16 -34.84 9.49
N VAL A 584 -6.94 -34.45 9.11
CA VAL A 584 -6.67 -33.11 8.56
C VAL A 584 -6.01 -33.24 7.20
N TRP A 585 -6.59 -32.60 6.18
CA TRP A 585 -5.98 -32.51 4.85
C TRP A 585 -5.39 -31.12 4.66
N THR A 586 -4.14 -31.07 4.22
CA THR A 586 -3.44 -29.82 3.93
C THR A 586 -3.23 -29.72 2.42
N ILE A 587 -3.75 -28.66 1.82
CA ILE A 587 -3.65 -28.40 0.37
C ILE A 587 -2.73 -27.22 0.15
N LYS A 588 -1.61 -27.48 -0.52
CA LYS A 588 -0.54 -26.50 -0.78
C LYS A 588 -0.25 -26.42 -2.27
N GLU A 589 0.48 -25.39 -2.66
CA GLU A 589 1.05 -25.33 -4.00
C GLU A 589 2.01 -26.51 -4.21
N VAL A 590 2.11 -26.99 -5.45
CA VAL A 590 3.15 -27.97 -5.81
C VAL A 590 4.47 -27.18 -5.82
N VAL A 591 5.34 -27.48 -4.86
CA VAL A 591 6.70 -26.94 -4.82
C VAL A 591 7.55 -27.61 -5.87
#